data_AF-A0A945FST3-F1
#
_entry.id   AF-A0A945FST3-F1
#
_cell.length_a   1.000
_cell.length_b   1.000
_cell.length_c   1.000
_cell.angle_alpha   90.00
_cell.angle_beta   90.00
_cell.angle_gamma   90.00
#
_symmetry.space_group_name_H-M   'P 1'
#
loop_
_entity.id
_entity.type
_entity.pdbx_description
1 polymer ?
#
loop_
_entity_poly.entity_id
_entity_poly.type
_entity_poly.pdbx_seq_one_letter_code
_entity_poly.pdbx_strand_id
1 'polypeptide(L)'
;TLELDPAGDAALQYSRYPTSESGMINMVRKLIDVGTADMQYGECEVQIFEDVKVDNRPCKCVQVVHPQRRSVFLFNIVRIFIDDEVPIPVRYEAYDWPASDSDPPPLIEEYTFRNIRLNVGFSDSEFQRSYSEYKFRPR
;
A
#
# COMPACT_ATOMS: atom_id res chain seq x y z
N THR A 1 8.11 -1.60 29.64
CA THR A 1 7.51 -1.63 28.30
C THR A 1 6.79 -2.96 28.16
N LEU A 2 5.60 -3.01 27.57
CA LEU A 2 4.93 -4.27 27.25
C LEU A 2 5.60 -4.83 25.99
N GLU A 3 6.03 -6.10 26.01
CA GLU A 3 6.47 -6.78 24.80
C GLU A 3 5.22 -7.32 24.09
N LEU A 4 4.87 -6.68 22.98
CA LEU A 4 3.79 -7.10 22.10
C LEU A 4 4.42 -7.64 20.81
N ASP A 5 4.02 -8.83 20.39
CA ASP A 5 4.37 -9.33 19.06
C ASP A 5 3.71 -8.42 18.00
N PRO A 6 4.48 -7.71 17.16
CA PRO A 6 3.92 -6.81 16.14
C PRO A 6 3.08 -7.55 15.08
N ALA A 7 3.22 -8.87 14.96
CA ALA A 7 2.44 -9.71 14.05
C ALA A 7 1.36 -10.55 14.74
N GLY A 8 1.21 -10.43 16.07
CA GLY A 8 0.19 -11.16 16.82
C GLY A 8 -1.22 -10.56 16.67
N ASP A 9 -2.25 -11.37 16.92
CA ASP A 9 -3.67 -10.99 16.79
C ASP A 9 -4.02 -9.66 17.46
N ALA A 10 -3.45 -9.40 18.64
CA ALA A 10 -3.68 -8.16 19.39
C ALA A 10 -3.12 -6.93 18.66
N ALA A 11 -1.99 -7.05 17.96
CA ALA A 11 -1.42 -5.96 17.16
C ALA A 11 -2.16 -5.76 15.83
N LEU A 12 -2.76 -6.83 15.29
CA LEU A 12 -3.47 -6.84 14.01
C LEU A 12 -4.98 -6.62 14.14
N GLN A 13 -5.51 -6.40 15.35
CA GLN A 13 -6.96 -6.27 15.61
C GLN A 13 -7.68 -5.31 14.64
N TYR A 14 -7.00 -4.24 14.21
CA TYR A 14 -7.53 -3.22 13.31
C TYR A 14 -6.68 -3.00 12.04
N SER A 15 -5.77 -3.92 11.72
CA SER A 15 -4.88 -3.80 10.56
C SER A 15 -4.62 -5.16 9.93
N ARG A 16 -4.62 -5.22 8.59
CA ARG A 16 -4.21 -6.41 7.85
C ARG A 16 -2.71 -6.68 7.91
N TYR A 17 -1.91 -5.68 8.30
CA TYR A 17 -0.46 -5.78 8.35
C TYR A 17 0.13 -5.20 9.63
N PRO A 18 1.25 -5.77 10.12
CA PRO A 18 2.03 -5.20 11.21
C PRO A 18 2.44 -3.76 10.92
N THR A 19 2.52 -2.91 11.95
CA THR A 19 3.01 -1.52 11.76
C THR A 19 4.43 -1.47 11.18
N SER A 20 5.26 -2.50 11.43
CA SER A 20 6.60 -2.63 10.85
C SER A 20 6.61 -2.76 9.32
N GLU A 21 5.48 -3.15 8.71
CA GLU A 21 5.33 -3.23 7.26
C GLU A 21 4.78 -1.94 6.65
N SER A 22 4.44 -0.95 7.48
CA SER A 22 4.01 0.36 7.00
C SER A 22 5.09 1.05 6.16
N GLY A 23 4.65 1.84 5.18
CA GLY A 23 5.52 2.70 4.39
C GLY A 23 5.55 2.36 2.91
N MET A 24 5.90 3.36 2.12
CA MET A 24 5.83 3.31 0.66
C MET A 24 6.73 2.21 0.06
N ILE A 25 7.93 2.02 0.59
CA ILE A 25 8.88 1.02 0.06
C ILE A 25 8.34 -0.40 0.23
N ASN A 26 7.80 -0.73 1.42
CA ASN A 26 7.25 -2.06 1.68
C ASN A 26 6.00 -2.32 0.85
N MET A 27 5.14 -1.31 0.69
CA MET A 27 3.99 -1.38 -0.20
C MET A 27 4.42 -1.63 -1.65
N VAL A 28 5.38 -0.88 -2.19
CA VAL A 28 5.92 -1.09 -3.55
C VAL A 28 6.48 -2.50 -3.73
N ARG A 29 7.25 -3.02 -2.76
CA ARG A 29 7.78 -4.40 -2.83
C ARG A 29 6.66 -5.42 -2.91
N LYS A 30 5.63 -5.30 -2.07
CA LYS A 30 4.46 -6.19 -2.10
C LYS A 30 3.71 -6.13 -3.43
N LEU A 31 3.53 -4.94 -3.99
CA LEU A 31 2.88 -4.78 -5.31
C LEU A 31 3.66 -5.51 -6.41
N ILE A 32 5.00 -5.43 -6.37
CA ILE A 32 5.86 -6.15 -7.31
C ILE A 32 5.72 -7.66 -7.10
N ASP A 33 5.78 -8.14 -5.85
CA ASP A 33 5.70 -9.57 -5.53
C ASP A 33 4.35 -10.16 -5.97
N VAL A 34 3.24 -9.51 -5.61
CA VAL A 34 1.87 -9.92 -5.98
C VAL A 34 1.68 -9.86 -7.49
N GLY A 35 2.02 -8.74 -8.12
CA GLY A 35 1.88 -8.58 -9.56
C GLY A 35 2.71 -9.61 -10.35
N THR A 36 3.93 -9.92 -9.90
CA THR A 36 4.77 -10.95 -10.53
C THR A 36 4.17 -12.35 -10.40
N ALA A 37 3.55 -12.66 -9.26
CA ALA A 37 2.83 -13.93 -9.07
C ALA A 37 1.59 -14.01 -9.96
N ASP A 38 0.79 -12.93 -10.04
CA ASP A 38 -0.43 -12.87 -10.83
C ASP A 38 -0.17 -13.02 -12.34
N MET A 39 0.94 -12.45 -12.83
CA MET A 39 1.37 -12.56 -14.23
C MET A 39 1.54 -14.00 -14.72
N GLN A 40 1.72 -14.98 -13.82
CA GLN A 40 1.86 -16.39 -14.19
C GLN A 40 0.55 -17.03 -14.67
N TYR A 41 -0.60 -16.45 -14.30
CA TYR A 41 -1.92 -17.00 -14.61
C TYR A 41 -2.59 -16.28 -15.79
N GLY A 42 -2.16 -15.05 -16.12
CA GLY A 42 -2.61 -14.29 -17.29
C GLY A 42 -4.06 -13.80 -17.26
N GLU A 43 -4.80 -14.07 -16.17
CA GLU A 43 -6.22 -13.73 -16.03
C GLU A 43 -6.40 -12.41 -15.27
N CYS A 44 -6.07 -11.31 -15.94
CA CYS A 44 -6.42 -9.98 -15.45
C CYS A 44 -6.68 -9.00 -16.61
N GLU A 45 -7.54 -8.03 -16.35
CA GLU A 45 -7.77 -6.89 -17.22
C GLU A 45 -7.08 -5.67 -16.62
N VAL A 46 -6.25 -5.00 -17.41
CA VAL A 46 -5.52 -3.80 -16.98
C VAL A 46 -6.06 -2.58 -17.72
N GLN A 47 -6.43 -1.55 -16.96
CA GLN A 47 -6.85 -0.26 -17.48
C GLN A 47 -5.98 0.85 -16.87
N ILE A 48 -5.60 1.83 -17.68
CA ILE A 48 -4.87 3.01 -17.21
C ILE A 48 -5.78 4.22 -17.39
N PHE A 49 -6.08 4.89 -16.28
CA PHE A 49 -6.83 6.13 -16.26
C PHE A 49 -5.84 7.29 -16.08
N GLU A 50 -5.73 8.13 -17.11
CA GLU A 50 -4.94 9.35 -17.07
C GLU A 50 -5.72 10.48 -16.38
N ASP A 51 -5.02 11.57 -16.02
CA ASP A 51 -5.59 12.81 -15.48
C ASP A 51 -6.43 12.64 -14.19
N VAL A 52 -6.15 11.59 -13.40
CA VAL A 52 -6.77 11.43 -12.09
C VAL A 52 -6.06 12.31 -11.06
N LYS A 53 -6.76 12.68 -9.99
CA LYS A 53 -6.19 13.53 -8.93
C LYS A 53 -6.18 12.82 -7.59
N VAL A 54 -5.01 12.78 -6.96
CA VAL A 54 -4.83 12.35 -5.57
C VAL A 54 -4.29 13.52 -4.78
N ASP A 55 -5.04 14.00 -3.79
CA ASP A 55 -4.61 15.13 -2.94
C ASP A 55 -4.18 16.37 -3.75
N ASN A 56 -4.97 16.70 -4.79
CA ASN A 56 -4.69 17.75 -5.78
C ASN A 56 -3.44 17.57 -6.66
N ARG A 57 -2.76 16.42 -6.57
CA ARG A 57 -1.63 16.07 -7.45
C ARG A 57 -2.14 15.34 -8.70
N PRO A 58 -1.65 15.66 -9.90
CA PRO A 58 -1.94 14.91 -11.11
C PRO A 58 -1.28 13.53 -11.01
N CYS A 59 -2.05 12.50 -11.32
CA CYS A 59 -1.62 11.12 -11.29
C CYS A 59 -2.24 10.37 -12.47
N LYS A 60 -1.68 9.20 -12.74
CA LYS A 60 -2.36 8.12 -13.44
C LYS A 60 -2.77 7.02 -12.47
N CYS A 61 -3.89 6.36 -12.76
CA CYS A 61 -4.34 5.18 -12.02
C CYS A 61 -4.21 3.94 -12.89
N VAL A 62 -3.41 2.99 -12.44
CA VAL A 62 -3.37 1.64 -13.01
C VAL A 62 -4.37 0.79 -12.25
N GLN A 63 -5.43 0.35 -12.92
CA GLN A 63 -6.42 -0.57 -12.37
C GLN A 63 -6.20 -1.96 -12.94
N VAL A 64 -6.11 -2.95 -12.07
CA VAL A 64 -6.07 -4.37 -12.39
C VAL A 64 -7.35 -5.00 -11.88
N VAL A 65 -8.06 -5.73 -12.74
CA VAL A 65 -9.29 -6.44 -12.41
C VAL A 65 -9.11 -7.93 -12.69
N HIS A 66 -9.36 -8.77 -11.70
CA HIS A 66 -9.49 -10.20 -11.91
C HIS A 66 -10.97 -10.52 -12.17
N PRO A 67 -11.34 -11.12 -13.32
CA PRO A 67 -12.74 -11.34 -13.67
C PRO A 67 -13.36 -12.53 -12.92
N GLN A 68 -12.54 -13.49 -12.47
CA GLN A 68 -13.01 -14.71 -11.81
C GLN A 68 -12.31 -14.93 -10.48
N ARG A 69 -13.11 -15.24 -9.44
CA ARG A 69 -12.57 -15.54 -8.11
C ARG A 69 -11.79 -16.84 -8.12
N ARG A 70 -10.50 -16.75 -7.83
CA ARG A 70 -9.61 -17.91 -7.64
C ARG A 70 -8.80 -17.74 -6.37
N SER A 71 -8.42 -18.85 -5.75
CA SER A 71 -7.62 -18.84 -4.52
C SER A 71 -6.23 -18.21 -4.70
N VAL A 72 -5.74 -18.12 -5.94
CA VAL A 72 -4.45 -17.49 -6.27
C VAL A 72 -4.51 -15.96 -6.31
N PHE A 73 -5.70 -15.37 -6.52
CA PHE A 73 -5.88 -13.92 -6.60
C PHE A 73 -6.37 -13.38 -5.26
N LEU A 74 -5.59 -12.46 -4.68
CA LEU A 74 -5.90 -11.88 -3.37
C LEU A 74 -7.11 -10.95 -3.40
N PHE A 75 -7.33 -10.24 -4.51
CA PHE A 75 -8.30 -9.16 -4.64
C PHE A 75 -9.07 -9.26 -5.96
N ASN A 76 -10.27 -8.68 -6.02
CA ASN A 76 -11.02 -8.55 -7.26
C ASN A 76 -10.52 -7.35 -8.08
N ILE A 77 -10.29 -6.21 -7.42
CA ILE A 77 -9.78 -4.99 -8.06
C ILE A 77 -8.62 -4.45 -7.25
N VAL A 78 -7.56 -4.06 -7.94
CA VAL A 78 -6.44 -3.30 -7.38
C VAL A 78 -6.28 -2.01 -8.17
N ARG A 79 -6.10 -0.88 -7.46
CA ARG A 79 -5.75 0.40 -8.08
C ARG A 79 -4.48 0.95 -7.48
N ILE A 80 -3.57 1.35 -8.36
CA ILE A 80 -2.29 1.96 -8.01
C ILE A 80 -2.25 3.34 -8.66
N PHE A 81 -2.22 4.38 -7.84
CA PHE A 81 -2.14 5.76 -8.29
C PHE A 81 -0.68 6.20 -8.24
N ILE A 82 -0.15 6.58 -9.40
CA ILE A 82 1.25 6.94 -9.59
C ILE A 82 1.28 8.43 -9.91
N ASP A 83 2.05 9.19 -9.14
CA ASP A 83 2.22 10.63 -9.36
C ASP A 83 2.96 10.91 -10.67
N ASP A 84 2.49 11.93 -11.40
CA ASP A 84 3.00 12.22 -12.75
C ASP A 84 4.35 12.95 -12.73
N GLU A 85 4.60 13.77 -11.70
CA GLU A 85 5.85 14.54 -11.57
C GLU A 85 6.98 13.66 -11.02
N VAL A 86 6.64 12.84 -10.02
CA VAL A 86 7.55 11.94 -9.33
C VAL A 86 6.92 10.55 -9.44
N PRO A 87 7.42 9.65 -10.31
CA PRO A 87 6.74 8.38 -10.65
C PRO A 87 6.82 7.34 -9.53
N ILE A 88 6.21 7.66 -8.40
CA ILE A 88 6.09 6.83 -7.20
C ILE A 88 4.60 6.59 -6.91
N PRO A 89 4.22 5.42 -6.37
CA PRO A 89 2.86 5.18 -5.92
C PRO A 89 2.51 6.10 -4.74
N VAL A 90 1.45 6.87 -4.89
CA VAL A 90 0.93 7.80 -3.86
C VAL A 90 -0.37 7.33 -3.24
N ARG A 91 -1.13 6.47 -3.93
CA ARG A 91 -2.27 5.75 -3.35
C ARG A 91 -2.34 4.32 -3.84
N TYR A 92 -2.78 3.44 -2.95
CA TYR A 92 -3.16 2.08 -3.24
C TYR A 92 -4.58 1.83 -2.74
N GLU A 93 -5.39 1.15 -3.54
CA GLU A 93 -6.71 0.63 -3.16
C GLU A 93 -6.80 -0.85 -3.54
N ALA A 94 -7.37 -1.66 -2.65
CA ALA A 94 -7.72 -3.06 -2.92
C ALA A 94 -9.18 -3.32 -2.56
N TYR A 95 -9.88 -3.98 -3.46
CA TYR A 95 -11.28 -4.36 -3.31
C TYR A 95 -11.40 -5.88 -3.32
N ASP A 96 -12.20 -6.41 -2.39
CA ASP A 96 -12.54 -7.83 -2.35
C ASP A 96 -13.59 -8.18 -3.41
N TRP A 97 -13.87 -9.46 -3.58
CA TRP A 97 -14.94 -9.94 -4.43
C TRP A 97 -16.31 -9.48 -3.93
N PRO A 98 -17.22 -9.09 -4.83
CA PRO A 98 -18.57 -8.72 -4.43
C PRO A 98 -19.32 -9.94 -3.86
N ALA A 99 -20.27 -9.68 -2.95
CA ALA A 99 -21.06 -10.75 -2.34
C ALA A 99 -22.08 -11.38 -3.32
N SER A 100 -22.52 -10.60 -4.30
CA SER A 100 -23.37 -11.00 -5.42
C SER A 100 -23.01 -10.20 -6.68
N ASP A 101 -23.41 -10.67 -7.87
CA ASP A 101 -23.09 -10.00 -9.14
C ASP A 101 -23.64 -8.57 -9.25
N SER A 102 -24.64 -8.22 -8.43
CA SER A 102 -25.22 -6.87 -8.37
C SER A 102 -24.55 -5.94 -7.35
N ASP A 103 -23.73 -6.48 -6.45
CA ASP A 103 -23.08 -5.68 -5.40
C ASP A 103 -21.77 -5.09 -5.93
N PRO A 104 -21.42 -3.85 -5.51
CA PRO A 104 -20.09 -3.34 -5.78
C PRO A 104 -19.03 -4.14 -5.00
N PRO A 105 -17.84 -4.37 -5.58
CA PRO A 105 -16.68 -4.90 -4.87
C PRO A 105 -16.38 -4.03 -3.62
N PRO A 106 -16.33 -4.60 -2.40
CA PRO A 106 -16.09 -3.82 -1.20
C PRO A 106 -14.62 -3.39 -1.09
N LEU A 107 -14.37 -2.12 -0.76
CA LEU A 107 -13.03 -1.63 -0.43
C LEU A 107 -12.56 -2.24 0.89
N ILE A 108 -11.37 -2.84 0.89
CA ILE A 108 -10.81 -3.49 2.08
C ILE A 108 -9.44 -2.93 2.49
N GLU A 109 -8.71 -2.32 1.58
CA GLU A 109 -7.45 -1.63 1.87
C GLU A 109 -7.39 -0.32 1.09
N GLU A 110 -7.04 0.76 1.79
CA GLU A 110 -6.69 2.04 1.17
C GLU A 110 -5.51 2.67 1.91
N TYR A 111 -4.44 2.96 1.18
CA TYR A 111 -3.27 3.65 1.70
C TYR A 111 -2.99 4.89 0.84
N THR A 112 -3.01 6.08 1.44
CA THR A 112 -2.68 7.34 0.76
C THR A 112 -1.47 8.00 1.42
N PHE A 113 -0.41 8.24 0.66
CA PHE A 113 0.76 9.01 1.08
C PHE A 113 0.58 10.47 0.70
N ARG A 114 0.63 11.36 1.69
CA ARG A 114 0.43 12.81 1.52
C ARG A 114 1.68 13.56 1.93
N ASN A 115 1.83 14.79 1.41
CA ASN A 115 2.96 15.68 1.74
C ASN A 115 4.34 15.04 1.57
N ILE A 116 4.51 14.24 0.51
CA ILE A 116 5.75 13.52 0.23
C ILE A 116 6.86 14.54 -0.06
N ARG A 117 7.98 14.39 0.64
CA ARG A 117 9.21 15.13 0.38
C ARG A 117 10.33 14.13 0.18
N LEU A 118 10.99 14.19 -0.96
CA LEU A 118 12.15 13.36 -1.28
C LEU A 118 13.44 14.10 -0.94
N ASN A 119 14.51 13.34 -0.68
CA ASN A 119 15.86 13.86 -0.47
C ASN A 119 15.93 14.96 0.60
N VAL A 120 15.21 14.77 1.71
CA VAL A 120 15.10 15.76 2.81
C VAL A 120 16.45 16.06 3.50
N GLY A 121 17.46 15.19 3.30
CA GLY A 121 18.80 15.39 3.83
C GLY A 121 18.97 14.92 5.28
N PHE A 122 18.24 13.87 5.68
CA PHE A 122 18.44 13.25 6.98
C PHE A 122 19.87 12.71 7.13
N SER A 123 20.45 12.94 8.31
CA SER A 123 21.75 12.45 8.72
C SER A 123 21.67 11.04 9.32
N ASP A 124 22.75 10.26 9.27
CA ASP A 124 22.80 8.93 9.90
C ASP A 124 22.50 9.00 11.41
N SER A 125 22.87 10.09 12.08
CA SER A 125 22.61 10.28 13.51
C SER A 125 21.12 10.32 13.85
N GLU A 126 20.26 10.78 12.94
CA GLU A 126 18.82 10.84 13.15
C GLU A 126 18.17 9.46 13.19
N PHE A 127 18.82 8.43 12.67
CA PHE A 127 18.33 7.05 12.76
C PHE A 127 18.82 6.32 14.02
N GLN A 128 19.60 6.99 14.87
CA GLN A 128 20.08 6.42 16.12
C GLN A 128 19.09 6.65 17.25
N ARG A 129 18.86 5.61 18.08
CA ARG A 129 18.03 5.73 19.28
C ARG A 129 18.56 6.77 20.27
N SER A 130 19.86 7.06 20.23
CA SER A 130 20.53 8.09 21.04
C SER A 130 20.36 9.51 20.48
N TYR A 131 19.65 9.72 19.36
CA TYR A 131 19.44 11.04 18.80
C TYR A 131 18.68 11.93 19.80
N SER A 132 19.35 12.99 20.27
CA SER A 132 18.90 13.76 21.44
C SER A 132 17.58 14.47 21.21
N GLU A 133 17.25 14.83 19.97
CA GLU A 133 16.00 15.55 19.66
C GLU A 133 14.76 14.68 19.79
N TYR A 134 14.87 13.35 19.66
CA TYR A 134 13.74 12.43 19.83
C TYR A 134 13.34 12.24 21.29
N LYS A 135 14.14 12.74 22.25
CA LYS A 135 13.84 12.75 23.69
C LYS A 135 13.42 11.38 24.23
N PHE A 136 13.95 10.29 23.64
CA PHE A 136 13.71 8.95 24.16
C PHE A 136 14.25 8.84 25.58
N ARG A 137 13.55 8.10 26.44
CA ARG A 137 14.02 7.88 27.82
C ARG A 137 15.36 7.12 27.78
N PRO A 138 16.38 7.59 28.51
CA PRO A 138 17.59 6.81 28.75
C PRO A 138 17.22 5.47 29.38
N ARG A 139 17.96 4.42 29.04
CA ARG A 139 17.79 3.10 29.64
C ARG A 139 18.37 3.07 31.05
#